data_AF-A0A7Z0Q1E7-F1
#
_entry.id   AF-A0A7Z0Q1E7-F1
#
_cell.length_a   1.000
_cell.length_b   1.000
_cell.length_c   1.000
_cell.angle_alpha   90.00
_cell.angle_beta   90.00
_cell.angle_gamma   90.00
#
_symmetry.space_group_name_H-M   'P 1'
#
loop_
_entity.id
_entity.type
_entity.pdbx_description
1 polymer ?
#
loop_
_entity_poly.entity_id
_entity_poly.type
_entity_poly.pdbx_seq_one_letter_code
_entity_poly.pdbx_strand_id
1 'polypeptide(L)' 'GSADTEESSRFGATSCKALWRCLACREPFEYLKEI' A
#
# COMPACT_ATOMS: atom_id res chain seq x y z
N GLY A 1 9.19 -10.75 -0.67
CA GLY A 1 8.12 -9.75 -0.74
C GLY A 1 7.07 -10.27 -1.68
N SER A 2 5.79 -10.13 -1.33
CA SER A 2 4.70 -10.54 -2.21
C SER A 2 4.69 -9.64 -3.45
N ALA A 3 4.64 -10.23 -4.65
CA ALA A 3 4.46 -9.47 -5.89
C ALA A 3 2.97 -9.14 -6.14
N ASP A 4 2.07 -9.84 -5.44
CA ASP A 4 0.62 -9.65 -5.53
C ASP A 4 0.18 -8.56 -4.54
N THR A 5 0.54 -7.31 -4.81
CA THR A 5 0.09 -6.17 -4.00
C THR A 5 -0.68 -5.18 -4.85
N GLU A 6 -1.80 -4.68 -4.34
CA GLU A 6 -2.60 -3.65 -5.00
C GLU A 6 -2.67 -2.37 -4.16
N GLU A 7 -2.72 -1.21 -4.83
CA GLU A 7 -3.01 0.07 -4.18
C GLU A 7 -4.50 0.08 -3.80
N SER A 8 -4.77 0.00 -2.51
CA SER A 8 -6.13 0.06 -1.97
C SER A 8 -6.63 1.50 -1.80
N SER A 9 -5.71 2.43 -1.49
CA SER A 9 -6.00 3.85 -1.38
C SER A 9 -4.78 4.66 -1.77
N ARG A 10 -5.03 5.69 -2.57
CA ARG A 10 -4.02 6.68 -2.91
C ARG A 10 -3.52 7.44 -1.69
N PHE A 11 -4.23 7.48 -0.57
CA PHE A 11 -3.77 8.19 0.64
C PHE A 11 -3.80 7.25 1.86
N GLY A 12 -2.68 7.17 2.56
CA GLY A 12 -2.54 6.47 3.84
C GLY A 12 -2.71 7.42 5.03
N ALA A 13 -1.90 7.25 6.08
CA ALA A 13 -1.89 8.14 7.25
C ALA A 13 -1.44 9.57 6.91
N THR A 14 -0.65 9.74 5.85
CA THR A 14 -0.24 11.05 5.35
C THR A 14 -0.40 11.12 3.83
N SER A 15 -0.44 12.31 3.26
CA SER A 15 -0.56 12.51 1.80
C SER A 15 0.59 11.89 1.01
N CYS A 16 1.79 11.83 1.61
CA CYS A 16 2.98 11.21 1.03
C CYS A 16 2.98 9.67 1.14
N LYS A 17 2.01 9.07 1.82
CA LYS A 17 1.85 7.61 1.92
C LYS A 17 0.65 7.14 1.11
N ALA A 18 0.75 5.96 0.53
CA ALA A 18 -0.35 5.22 -0.08
C ALA A 18 -0.61 3.95 0.75
N LEU A 19 -1.87 3.51 0.80
CA LEU A 19 -2.24 2.26 1.45
C LEU A 19 -2.28 1.14 0.42
N TRP A 20 -1.47 0.12 0.66
CA TRP A 20 -1.37 -1.06 -0.18
C TRP A 20 -1.89 -2.27 0.58
N ARG A 21 -2.29 -3.30 -0.18
CA ARG A 21 -2.72 -4.58 0.38
C ARG A 21 -2.09 -5.70 -0.41
N CYS A 22 -1.56 -6.70 0.30
CA CYS A 22 -1.17 -7.96 -0.31
C CYS A 22 -2.41 -8.79 -0.67
N LEU A 23 -2.58 -9.23 -1.90
CA LEU A 23 -3.71 -10.09 -2.30
C LEU A 23 -3.57 -11.52 -1.77
N ALA A 24 -2.34 -12.00 -1.57
CA ALA A 24 -2.08 -13.36 -1.09
C ALA A 24 -2.42 -13.54 0.41
N CYS A 25 -1.92 -12.66 1.29
CA CYS A 25 -2.20 -12.72 2.73
C CYS A 25 -3.28 -11.72 3.20
N ARG A 26 -3.70 -10.80 2.33
CA ARG A 26 -4.73 -9.79 2.61
C ARG A 26 -4.37 -8.77 3.69
N GLU A 27 -3.11 -8.68 4.08
CA GLU A 27 -2.61 -7.71 5.05
C GLU A 27 -2.39 -6.32 4.42
N PRO A 28 -2.86 -5.25 5.06
CA PRO A 28 -2.61 -3.88 4.63
C PRO A 28 -1.25 -3.38 5.10
N PHE A 29 -0.56 -2.58 4.27
CA PHE A 29 0.68 -1.90 4.62
C PHE A 29 0.78 -0.54 3.94
N GLU A 30 1.56 0.37 4.53
CA GLU A 30 1.78 1.70 3.93
C GLU A 30 3.03 1.69 3.05
N TYR A 31 2.91 2.27 1.87
CA TYR A 31 4.04 2.52 0.98
C TYR A 31 4.26 4.04 0.87
N LEU A 32 5.50 4.48 1.08
CA LEU A 32 5.88 5.87 0.87
C LEU A 32 5.93 6.14 -0.62
N LYS A 33 5.18 7.13 -1.08
CA LYS A 33 5.28 7.60 -2.46
C LYS A 33 6.57 8.41 -2.57
N GLU A 34 7.43 8.01 -3.48
CA GLU A 34 8.54 8.85 -3.91
C GLU A 34 7.94 9.97 -4.76
N ILE A 35 7.94 11.20 -4.23
CA ILE A 35 7.54 12.42 -4.93
C ILE A 35 8.78 13.04 -5.54
#